data_AF-K1U0E3-F1
#
_entry.id   AF-K1U0E3-F1
#
_cell.length_a   1.000
_cell.length_b   1.000
_cell.length_c   1.000
_cell.angle_alpha   90.00
_cell.angle_beta   90.00
_cell.angle_gamma   90.00
#
_symmetry.space_group_name_H-M   'P 1'
#
loop_
_entity.id
_entity.type
_entity.pdbx_description
1 polymer ?
#
loop_
_entity_poly.entity_id
_entity_poly.type
_entity_poly.pdbx_seq_one_letter_code
_entity_poly.pdbx_strand_id
1 'polypeptide(L)' 'TRNMAAYLRKIAIDGYIIQVDHADIKAVTAEIQKIGVNINQIAKRVNSTGSVYQEDIEEIKGVLAEIWRLQRLSLLKAR' A
#
# COMPACT_ATOMS: atom_id res chain seq x y z
N THR A 1 5.25 7.66 25.12
CA THR A 1 6.15 8.70 25.68
C THR A 1 7.13 9.10 24.60
N ARG A 2 7.06 10.34 24.07
CA ARG A 2 7.98 10.81 23.01
C ARG A 2 9.37 10.99 23.61
N ASN A 3 10.38 10.31 23.04
CA ASN A 3 11.76 10.38 23.50
C ASN A 3 12.31 11.81 23.27
N MET A 4 12.34 12.63 24.32
CA MET A 4 12.77 14.02 24.28
C MET A 4 14.24 14.18 23.83
N ALA A 5 15.10 13.23 24.20
CA ALA A 5 16.50 13.24 23.78
C ALA A 5 16.64 13.05 22.26
N ALA A 6 15.80 12.21 21.65
CA ALA A 6 15.76 12.05 20.20
C ALA A 6 15.25 13.32 19.49
N TYR A 7 14.24 13.98 20.06
CA TYR A 7 13.70 15.23 19.54
C TYR A 7 14.74 16.37 19.56
N LEU A 8 15.44 16.56 20.68
CA LEU A 8 16.45 17.60 20.83
C LEU A 8 17.64 17.41 19.88
N ARG A 9 18.12 16.17 19.71
CA ARG A 9 19.17 15.87 18.72
C ARG A 9 18.74 16.17 17.29
N LYS A 10 17.47 15.89 16.95
CA LYS A 10 16.91 16.15 15.62
C LYS A 10 16.84 17.65 15.33
N ILE A 11 16.36 18.47 16.28
CA ILE A 11 16.33 19.94 16.15
C ILE A 11 17.73 20.53 16.01
N ALA A 12 18.68 20.07 16.84
CA ALA A 12 20.04 20.61 16.83
C ALA A 12 20.78 20.38 15.50
N ILE A 13 20.39 19.34 14.74
CA ILE A 13 20.96 19.02 13.43
C ILE A 13 20.19 19.71 12.30
N ASP A 14 18.86 19.59 12.30
CA ASP A 14 18.02 19.96 11.14
C ASP A 14 17.55 21.43 11.17
N GLY A 15 17.65 22.12 12.32
CA GLY A 15 17.25 23.53 12.50
C GLY A 15 15.72 23.75 12.57
N TYR A 16 14.92 22.91 11.91
CA TYR A 16 13.46 22.87 12.01
C TYR A 16 12.94 21.45 11.78
N ILE A 17 11.83 21.09 12.43
CA ILE A 17 11.15 19.80 12.22
C ILE A 17 9.76 20.07 11.64
N ILE A 18 9.52 19.59 10.41
CA ILE A 18 8.19 19.58 9.81
C ILE A 18 7.61 18.18 10.02
N GLN A 19 6.52 18.10 10.78
CA GLN A 19 5.72 16.90 10.86
C GLN A 19 4.66 16.93 9.76
N VAL A 20 4.87 16.16 8.70
CA VAL A 20 3.84 15.95 7.67
C VAL A 20 2.93 14.81 8.13
N ASP A 21 1.64 15.07 8.17
CA ASP A 21 0.65 14.02 8.41
C ASP A 21 0.39 13.25 7.11
N HIS A 22 0.45 11.92 7.21
CA HIS A 22 0.22 11.00 6.10
C HIS A 22 -0.93 10.02 6.41
N ALA A 23 -1.82 10.37 7.35
CA ALA A 23 -2.94 9.52 7.76
C ALA A 23 -3.80 9.08 6.57
N ASP A 24 -4.17 10.00 5.68
CA ASP A 24 -5.04 9.72 4.53
C ASP A 24 -4.38 8.75 3.54
N ILE A 25 -3.09 8.95 3.27
CA ILE A 25 -2.29 8.08 2.41
C ILE A 25 -2.22 6.66 3.00
N LYS A 26 -2.07 6.54 4.31
CA LYS A 26 -2.07 5.24 5.00
C LYS A 26 -3.43 4.56 4.92
N ALA A 27 -4.52 5.31 5.08
CA ALA A 27 -5.88 4.79 4.99
C ALA A 27 -6.16 4.22 3.59
N VAL A 28 -5.85 4.97 2.53
CA VAL A 28 -6.02 4.51 1.14
C VAL A 28 -5.17 3.26 0.87
N THR A 29 -3.95 3.21 1.41
CA THR A 29 -3.08 2.04 1.25
C THR A 29 -3.63 0.79 1.93
N ALA A 30 -4.25 0.94 3.11
CA ALA A 30 -4.86 -0.17 3.82
C ALA A 30 -6.07 -0.76 3.05
N GLU A 31 -6.91 0.08 2.46
CA GLU A 31 -8.04 -0.39 1.65
C GLU A 31 -7.59 -1.14 0.39
N ILE A 32 -6.55 -0.66 -0.30
CA ILE A 32 -5.97 -1.35 -1.45
C ILE A 32 -5.38 -2.71 -1.05
N GLN A 33 -4.73 -2.80 0.12
CA GLN A 33 -4.25 -4.08 0.63
C GLN A 33 -5.39 -5.08 0.87
N LYS A 34 -6.52 -4.64 1.44
CA LYS A 34 -7.68 -5.51 1.65
C LYS A 34 -8.22 -6.07 0.34
N ILE A 35 -8.29 -5.25 -0.70
CA ILE A 35 -8.68 -5.69 -2.05
C ILE A 35 -7.71 -6.76 -2.57
N GLY A 36 -6.40 -6.54 -2.44
CA GLY A 36 -5.38 -7.52 -2.83
C GLY A 36 -5.50 -8.86 -2.09
N VAL A 37 -5.81 -8.83 -0.79
CA VAL A 37 -6.04 -10.04 0.02
C VAL A 37 -7.27 -10.79 -0.48
N ASN A 38 -8.39 -10.10 -0.75
CA ASN A 38 -9.62 -10.71 -1.25
C ASN A 38 -9.40 -11.35 -2.62
N ILE A 39 -8.67 -10.70 -3.52
CA ILE A 39 -8.31 -11.26 -4.84
C ILE A 39 -7.50 -12.55 -4.68
N ASN A 40 -6.51 -12.57 -3.78
CA ASN A 40 -5.71 -13.77 -3.54
C ASN A 40 -6.54 -14.93 -2.97
N GLN A 41 -7.54 -14.63 -2.13
CA GLN A 41 -8.49 -15.63 -1.64
C GLN A 41 -9.36 -16.20 -2.76
N ILE A 42 -9.83 -15.35 -3.68
CA ILE A 42 -10.57 -15.78 -4.88
C ILE A 42 -9.69 -16.69 -5.73
N ALA A 43 -8.45 -16.28 -6.03
CA ALA A 43 -7.51 -17.11 -6.80
C ALA A 43 -7.27 -18.49 -6.16
N LYS A 44 -7.08 -18.55 -4.83
CA LYS A 44 -6.93 -19.82 -4.10
C LYS A 44 -8.19 -20.69 -4.18
N ARG A 45 -9.37 -20.10 -3.96
CA ARG A 45 -10.65 -20.82 -4.01
C ARG A 45 -10.93 -21.38 -5.40
N VAL A 46 -10.65 -20.59 -6.43
CA VAL A 46 -10.79 -20.98 -7.83
C VAL A 46 -9.85 -22.13 -8.18
N ASN A 47 -8.56 -22.04 -7.82
CA ASN A 47 -7.61 -23.13 -8.01
C ASN A 47 -8.06 -24.44 -7.35
N SER A 48 -8.81 -24.38 -6.24
CA SER A 48 -9.36 -25.58 -5.57
C SER A 48 -10.67 -26.11 -6.15
N THR A 49 -11.44 -25.31 -6.90
CA THR A 49 -12.76 -25.71 -7.44
C THR A 49 -12.73 -26.02 -8.94
N GLY A 50 -11.63 -25.72 -9.65
CA GLY A 50 -11.43 -26.12 -11.04
C GLY A 50 -12.40 -25.47 -12.06
N SER A 51 -13.14 -24.43 -11.67
CA SER A 51 -14.31 -23.92 -12.40
C SER A 51 -14.13 -22.54 -13.04
N VAL A 52 -12.90 -22.08 -13.30
CA VAL A 52 -12.65 -20.80 -14.02
C VAL A 52 -11.44 -20.97 -14.95
N TYR A 53 -11.48 -20.31 -16.11
CA TYR A 53 -10.38 -20.29 -17.06
C TYR A 53 -9.17 -19.58 -16.43
N GLN A 54 -8.00 -20.19 -16.59
CA GLN A 54 -6.75 -19.66 -16.04
C GLN A 54 -6.44 -18.24 -16.57
N GLU A 55 -6.95 -17.91 -17.76
CA GLU A 55 -6.88 -16.59 -18.38
C GLU A 55 -7.55 -15.49 -17.54
N ASP A 56 -8.75 -15.73 -17.00
CA ASP A 56 -9.48 -14.74 -16.17
C ASP A 56 -8.71 -14.42 -14.87
N ILE A 57 -8.02 -15.41 -14.32
CA ILE A 57 -7.21 -15.24 -13.10
C ILE A 57 -5.97 -14.38 -13.40
N GLU A 58 -5.30 -14.63 -14.53
CA GLU A 58 -4.14 -13.84 -14.92
C GLU A 58 -4.51 -12.41 -15.29
N GLU A 59 -5.67 -12.18 -15.91
CA GLU A 59 -6.20 -10.83 -16.15
C GLU A 59 -6.42 -10.06 -14.84
N ILE A 60 -7.08 -10.68 -13.85
CA ILE A 60 -7.33 -10.05 -12.55
C ILE A 60 -6.01 -9.73 -11.81
N LYS A 61 -5.03 -10.64 -11.85
CA LYS A 61 -3.70 -10.38 -11.28
C LYS A 61 -2.98 -9.24 -11.99
N GLY A 62 -3.09 -9.17 -13.31
CA GLY A 62 -2.52 -8.09 -14.12
C GLY A 62 -3.11 -6.73 -13.77
N VAL A 63 -4.45 -6.63 -13.69
CA VAL A 63 -5.15 -5.41 -13.27
C VAL A 63 -4.75 -5.00 -11.85
N LEU A 64 -4.61 -5.95 -10.93
CA LEU A 64 -4.14 -5.68 -9.58
C LEU A 64 -2.71 -5.12 -9.56
N ALA A 65 -1.79 -5.71 -10.33
CA ALA A 65 -0.42 -5.22 -10.43
C ALA A 65 -0.36 -3.78 -10.97
N GLU A 66 -1.25 -3.44 -11.91
CA GLU A 66 -1.34 -2.09 -12.46
C GLU A 66 -1.87 -1.07 -11.43
N ILE A 67 -2.87 -1.46 -10.63
CA ILE A 67 -3.35 -0.63 -9.51
C ILE A 67 -2.21 -0.34 -8.52
N TRP A 68 -1.39 -1.33 -8.18
CA TRP A 68 -0.23 -1.15 -7.31
C TRP A 68 0.83 -0.22 -7.92
N ARG A 69 1.08 -0.33 -9.22
CA ARG A 69 2.00 0.55 -9.94
C ARG A 69 1.53 1.99 -9.92
N LEU A 70 0.25 2.22 -10.23
CA LEU A 70 -0.37 3.56 -10.24
C LEU A 70 -0.38 4.18 -8.84
N GLN A 71 -0.73 3.41 -7.80
CA GLN A 71 -0.66 3.89 -6.43
C GLN A 71 0.76 4.33 -6.07
N ARG A 72 1.77 3.50 -6.35
CA ARG A 72 3.17 3.83 -6.07
C ARG A 72 3.62 5.09 -6.81
N LEU A 73 3.18 5.26 -8.05
CA LEU A 73 3.45 6.46 -8.85
C LEU A 73 2.82 7.72 -8.23
N SER A 74 1.57 7.64 -7.79
CA SER A 74 0.87 8.75 -7.11
C SER A 74 1.55 9.13 -5.80
N LEU A 75 2.04 8.16 -5.02
CA LEU A 75 2.81 8.40 -3.80
C LEU A 75 4.15 9.08 -4.08
N LEU A 76 4.83 8.72 -5.18
CA LEU A 76 6.08 9.35 -5.59
C LEU A 76 5.87 10.80 -6.05
N LYS A 77 4.72 11.10 -6.67
CA LYS A 77 4.35 12.47 -7.09
C LYS A 77 3.88 13.36 -5.95
N ALA A 78 3.37 12.77 -4.86
CA ALA A 78 2.92 13.51 -3.68
C ALA A 78 4.05 13.91 -2.73
N ARG A 79 5.30 13.54 -3.06
CA ARG A 79 6.52 13.90 -2.33
C ARG A 79 7.21 15.08 -3.01
#